data_AF-A0A2J7Z623-F1
#
_entry.id   AF-A0A2J7Z623-F1
#
_cell.length_a   1.000
_cell.length_b   1.000
_cell.length_c   1.000
_cell.angle_alpha   90.00
_cell.angle_beta   90.00
_cell.angle_gamma   90.00
#
_symmetry.space_group_name_H-M   'P 1'
#
loop_
_entity.id
_entity.type
_entity.pdbx_description
1 polymer ?
#
loop_
_entity_poly.entity_id
_entity_poly.type
_entity_poly.pdbx_seq_one_letter_code
_entity_poly.pdbx_strand_id
1 'polypeptide(L)'
;MTLTLPQRLYLLCYTVDKGKFELTNLQGRGQLLRAAALTELTLDGLLGSEGTKVIRSSSEPPGDPFLAEVWRDVPAQKPKSWLPLVHNKAHTAEKPVSAQLEARGAITVQHERRLKLLAVSRVAVNAPREVLALQEKVRAAVFGAPDPAAIPMDELTMAVFAAEVEVTSVFSGAERGGHKRALATLAAHFDTLVPGLRGALRASYLSSRAVGGGWGVSA
;
A
#
# COMPACT_ATOMS: atom_id res chain seq x y z
N MET A 1 -16.67 11.30 4.46
CA MET A 1 -16.59 10.00 3.77
C MET A 1 -15.21 9.42 4.00
N THR A 2 -15.15 8.17 4.39
CA THR A 2 -13.94 7.45 4.79
C THR A 2 -13.10 7.08 3.55
N LEU A 3 -11.78 7.31 3.59
CA LEU A 3 -10.86 6.90 2.53
C LEU A 3 -10.79 5.37 2.43
N THR A 4 -10.50 4.82 1.25
CA THR A 4 -10.19 3.38 1.09
C THR A 4 -8.79 3.06 1.63
N LEU A 5 -8.48 1.80 1.88
CA LEU A 5 -7.15 1.36 2.31
C LEU A 5 -6.02 1.73 1.32
N PRO A 6 -6.14 1.54 -0.02
CA PRO A 6 -5.12 2.03 -0.94
C PRO A 6 -4.96 3.56 -0.88
N GLN A 7 -6.04 4.32 -0.69
CA GLN A 7 -5.96 5.77 -0.56
C GLN A 7 -5.20 6.19 0.72
N ARG A 8 -5.44 5.52 1.85
CA ARG A 8 -4.68 5.74 3.09
C ARG A 8 -3.20 5.39 2.93
N LEU A 9 -2.89 4.23 2.34
CA LEU A 9 -1.51 3.82 2.11
C LEU A 9 -0.77 4.71 1.12
N TYR A 10 -1.47 5.27 0.12
CA TYR A 10 -0.92 6.32 -0.73
C TYR A 10 -0.48 7.52 0.11
N LEU A 11 -1.35 8.02 1.00
CA LEU A 11 -1.06 9.17 1.85
C LEU A 11 0.07 8.87 2.85
N LEU A 12 0.17 7.65 3.38
CA LEU A 12 1.26 7.26 4.28
C LEU A 12 2.64 7.38 3.65
N CYS A 13 2.77 7.28 2.32
CA CYS A 13 4.03 7.49 1.60
C CYS A 13 4.50 8.96 1.59
N TYR A 14 3.65 9.92 1.99
CA TYR A 14 3.96 11.35 1.98
C TYR A 14 4.80 11.72 3.19
N THR A 15 5.95 12.37 2.96
CA THR A 15 6.78 12.91 4.04
C THR A 15 6.32 14.33 4.34
N VAL A 16 5.52 14.49 5.40
CA VAL A 16 4.89 15.76 5.79
C VAL A 16 5.93 16.86 6.02
N ASP A 17 6.99 16.58 6.79
CA ASP A 17 8.04 17.55 7.09
C ASP A 17 8.75 18.10 5.84
N LYS A 18 8.77 17.32 4.76
CA LYS A 18 9.41 17.68 3.49
C LYS A 18 8.43 18.17 2.43
N GLY A 19 7.12 18.15 2.74
CA GLY A 19 6.06 18.56 1.84
C GLY A 19 6.03 17.79 0.51
N LYS A 20 6.49 16.53 0.48
CA LYS A 20 6.59 15.74 -0.76
C LYS A 20 6.59 14.23 -0.52
N PHE A 21 6.33 13.48 -1.59
CA PHE A 21 6.68 12.07 -1.64
C PHE A 21 8.17 11.90 -1.91
N GLU A 22 8.89 11.27 -0.99
CA GLU A 22 10.30 10.96 -1.19
C GLU A 22 10.49 9.75 -2.09
N LEU A 23 11.57 9.74 -2.88
CA LEU A 23 11.88 8.66 -3.83
C LEU A 23 11.90 7.28 -3.16
N THR A 24 12.40 7.19 -1.94
CA THR A 24 12.40 5.95 -1.14
C THR A 24 11.00 5.42 -0.89
N ASN A 25 10.01 6.29 -0.69
CA ASN A 25 8.61 5.94 -0.47
C ASN A 25 7.81 5.76 -1.78
N LEU A 26 8.41 6.09 -2.92
CA LEU A 26 7.83 5.81 -4.25
C LEU A 26 8.08 4.37 -4.66
N GLN A 27 9.21 3.81 -4.21
CA GLN A 27 9.60 2.45 -4.52
C GLN A 27 8.60 1.47 -3.89
N GLY A 28 8.00 0.60 -4.70
CA GLY A 28 7.01 -0.36 -4.20
C GLY A 28 5.60 0.20 -4.00
N ARG A 29 5.36 1.50 -4.22
CA ARG A 29 4.04 2.11 -3.97
C ARG A 29 2.95 1.46 -4.82
N GLY A 30 3.20 1.15 -6.08
CA GLY A 30 2.24 0.45 -6.93
C GLY A 30 1.79 -0.90 -6.36
N GLN A 31 2.76 -1.68 -5.86
CA GLN A 31 2.55 -2.98 -5.22
C GLN A 31 1.77 -2.80 -3.91
N LEU A 32 2.12 -1.78 -3.12
CA LEU A 32 1.46 -1.42 -1.89
C LEU A 32 -0.05 -1.15 -2.11
N LEU A 33 -0.38 -0.32 -3.09
CA LEU A 33 -1.77 0.03 -3.43
C LEU A 33 -2.56 -1.18 -3.93
N ARG A 34 -1.94 -2.01 -4.78
CA ARG A 34 -2.55 -3.26 -5.27
C ARG A 34 -2.85 -4.23 -4.12
N ALA A 35 -1.88 -4.45 -3.23
CA ALA A 35 -2.06 -5.33 -2.09
C ALA A 35 -3.12 -4.80 -1.13
N ALA A 36 -3.15 -3.49 -0.88
CA ALA A 36 -4.17 -2.84 -0.06
C ALA A 36 -5.59 -3.08 -0.59
N ALA A 37 -5.79 -2.89 -1.89
CA ALA A 37 -7.08 -3.15 -2.52
C ALA A 37 -7.47 -4.64 -2.43
N LEU A 38 -6.53 -5.56 -2.64
CA LEU A 38 -6.79 -7.00 -2.49
C LEU A 38 -7.16 -7.37 -1.04
N THR A 39 -6.52 -6.76 -0.05
CA THR A 39 -6.92 -6.93 1.36
C THR A 39 -8.34 -6.43 1.60
N GLU A 40 -8.63 -5.18 1.24
CA GLU A 40 -9.95 -4.56 1.47
C GLU A 40 -11.07 -5.37 0.80
N LEU A 41 -10.88 -5.78 -0.45
CA LEU A 41 -11.82 -6.64 -1.16
C LEU A 41 -12.01 -8.03 -0.52
N THR A 42 -10.97 -8.57 0.14
CA THR A 42 -11.07 -9.84 0.87
C THR A 42 -11.86 -9.66 2.16
N LEU A 43 -11.61 -8.57 2.89
CA LEU A 43 -12.32 -8.24 4.13
C LEU A 43 -13.80 -7.93 3.88
N ASP A 44 -14.11 -7.30 2.75
CA ASP A 44 -15.48 -7.02 2.32
C ASP A 44 -16.20 -8.26 1.75
N GLY A 45 -15.55 -9.43 1.73
CA GLY A 45 -16.12 -10.68 1.21
C GLY A 45 -16.32 -10.70 -0.31
N LEU A 46 -15.72 -9.75 -1.04
CA LEU A 46 -15.80 -9.67 -2.51
C LEU A 46 -14.81 -10.63 -3.18
N LEU A 47 -13.80 -11.09 -2.43
CA LEU A 47 -12.86 -12.12 -2.84
C LEU A 47 -12.89 -13.28 -1.84
N GLY A 48 -12.91 -14.50 -2.37
CA GLY A 48 -12.68 -15.72 -1.61
C GLY A 48 -11.19 -16.06 -1.58
N SER A 49 -10.70 -16.55 -0.44
CA SER A 49 -9.35 -17.10 -0.31
C SER A 49 -9.40 -18.62 -0.20
N GLU A 50 -8.64 -19.29 -1.06
CA GLU A 50 -8.40 -20.74 -0.99
C GLU A 50 -6.91 -20.95 -0.72
N GLY A 51 -6.53 -20.98 0.56
CA GLY A 51 -5.13 -20.99 0.97
C GLY A 51 -4.40 -19.75 0.43
N THR A 52 -3.32 -19.93 -0.32
CA THR A 52 -2.52 -18.82 -0.89
C THR A 52 -3.03 -18.33 -2.25
N LYS A 53 -4.24 -18.73 -2.63
CA LYS A 53 -4.89 -18.32 -3.87
C LYS A 53 -6.16 -17.54 -3.58
N VAL A 54 -6.58 -16.75 -4.56
CA VAL A 54 -7.74 -15.88 -4.50
C VAL A 54 -8.63 -16.08 -5.72
N ILE A 55 -9.93 -16.03 -5.49
CA ILE A 55 -10.97 -16.11 -6.51
C ILE A 55 -12.01 -15.02 -6.25
N ARG A 56 -12.63 -14.53 -7.32
CA ARG A 56 -13.67 -13.50 -7.23
C ARG A 56 -14.98 -14.12 -6.78
N SER A 57 -15.67 -13.46 -5.83
CA SER A 57 -17.06 -13.81 -5.49
C SER A 57 -18.01 -13.44 -6.65
N SER A 58 -19.20 -14.04 -6.70
CA SER A 58 -20.24 -13.74 -7.70
C SER A 58 -20.98 -12.42 -7.45
N SER A 59 -20.52 -11.61 -6.51
CA SER A 59 -21.04 -10.28 -6.18
C SER A 59 -20.88 -9.26 -7.31
N GLU A 60 -21.62 -8.15 -7.22
CA GLU A 60 -21.38 -6.98 -8.07
C GLU A 60 -20.03 -6.32 -7.75
N PRO A 61 -19.43 -5.58 -8.71
CA PRO A 61 -18.22 -4.81 -8.45
C PRO A 61 -18.45 -3.77 -7.33
N PRO A 62 -17.44 -3.48 -6.50
CA PRO A 62 -17.54 -2.42 -5.49
C PRO A 62 -17.73 -1.04 -6.13
N GLY A 63 -18.30 -0.11 -5.37
CA GLY A 63 -18.56 1.26 -5.86
C GLY A 63 -17.30 2.12 -6.05
N ASP A 64 -16.19 1.83 -5.37
CA ASP A 64 -14.93 2.53 -5.58
C ASP A 64 -14.27 2.08 -6.91
N PRO A 65 -13.99 3.01 -7.85
CA PRO A 65 -13.44 2.66 -9.17
C PRO A 65 -12.15 1.85 -9.16
N PHE A 66 -11.21 2.15 -8.26
CA PHE A 66 -9.92 1.45 -8.20
C PHE A 66 -10.10 0.05 -7.59
N LEU A 67 -10.89 -0.07 -6.52
CA LEU A 67 -11.26 -1.39 -5.98
C LEU A 67 -12.00 -2.23 -7.04
N ALA A 68 -12.86 -1.63 -7.85
CA ALA A 68 -13.58 -2.32 -8.91
C ALA A 68 -12.65 -2.79 -10.03
N GLU A 69 -11.63 -2.01 -10.39
CA GLU A 69 -10.58 -2.44 -11.33
C GLU A 69 -9.83 -3.66 -10.79
N VAL A 70 -9.35 -3.58 -9.53
CA VAL A 70 -8.61 -4.66 -8.87
C VAL A 70 -9.46 -5.92 -8.76
N TRP A 71 -10.75 -5.77 -8.43
CA TRP A 71 -11.72 -6.87 -8.37
C TRP A 71 -11.91 -7.54 -9.73
N ARG A 72 -11.99 -6.77 -10.83
CA ARG A 72 -12.10 -7.32 -12.19
C ARG A 72 -10.86 -8.09 -12.63
N ASP A 73 -9.69 -7.76 -12.09
CA ASP A 73 -8.44 -8.50 -12.38
C ASP A 73 -8.40 -9.90 -11.75
N VAL A 74 -9.22 -10.13 -10.72
CA VAL A 74 -9.33 -11.44 -10.09
C VAL A 74 -10.27 -12.31 -10.93
N PRO A 75 -9.85 -13.52 -11.35
CA PRO A 75 -10.70 -14.42 -12.12
C PRO A 75 -11.88 -14.94 -11.28
N ALA A 76 -13.03 -15.14 -11.93
CA ALA A 76 -14.24 -15.67 -11.31
C ALA A 76 -14.34 -17.20 -11.30
N GLN A 77 -13.56 -17.89 -12.14
CA GLN A 77 -13.73 -19.33 -12.37
C GLN A 77 -12.59 -20.18 -11.80
N LYS A 78 -11.39 -19.61 -11.66
CA LYS A 78 -10.20 -20.36 -11.26
C LYS A 78 -9.36 -19.55 -10.26
N PRO A 79 -9.07 -20.07 -9.06
CA PRO A 79 -8.24 -19.39 -8.09
C PRO A 79 -6.85 -19.07 -8.66
N LYS A 80 -6.36 -17.84 -8.39
CA LYS A 80 -5.07 -17.32 -8.86
C LYS A 80 -4.19 -16.97 -7.68
N SER A 81 -2.87 -17.10 -7.84
CA SER A 81 -1.93 -16.65 -6.81
C SER A 81 -1.94 -15.13 -6.65
N TRP A 82 -1.63 -14.66 -5.44
CA TRP A 82 -1.56 -13.24 -5.12
C TRP A 82 -0.48 -12.50 -5.90
N LEU A 83 0.70 -13.12 -6.10
CA LEU A 83 1.87 -12.43 -6.65
C LEU A 83 1.62 -11.79 -8.03
N PRO A 84 1.09 -12.48 -9.07
CA PRO A 84 0.80 -11.83 -10.34
C PRO A 84 -0.25 -10.72 -10.24
N LEU A 85 -1.20 -10.84 -9.30
CA LEU A 85 -2.22 -9.82 -9.05
C LEU A 85 -1.62 -8.58 -8.37
N VAL A 86 -0.61 -8.72 -7.53
CA VAL A 86 0.12 -7.59 -6.95
C VAL A 86 1.10 -6.98 -7.94
N HIS A 87 1.82 -7.81 -8.69
CA HIS A 87 2.97 -7.41 -9.49
C HIS A 87 2.60 -6.79 -10.85
N ASN A 88 1.80 -7.49 -11.65
CA ASN A 88 1.70 -7.20 -13.09
C ASN A 88 1.14 -5.80 -13.39
N LYS A 89 0.26 -5.29 -12.53
CA LYS A 89 -0.39 -3.97 -12.66
C LYS A 89 0.02 -2.97 -11.58
N ALA A 90 1.11 -3.23 -10.86
CA ALA A 90 1.63 -2.30 -9.87
C ALA A 90 1.91 -0.91 -10.48
N HIS A 91 2.54 -0.87 -11.65
CA HIS A 91 2.94 0.36 -12.32
C HIS A 91 1.77 1.26 -12.75
N THR A 92 0.55 0.74 -12.86
CA THR A 92 -0.65 1.51 -13.22
C THR A 92 -1.50 1.92 -12.02
N ALA A 93 -1.22 1.40 -10.83
CA ALA A 93 -2.09 1.56 -9.66
C ALA A 93 -2.13 2.99 -9.11
N GLU A 94 -1.06 3.75 -9.30
CA GLU A 94 -0.94 5.08 -8.69
C GLU A 94 -1.91 6.11 -9.27
N LYS A 95 -1.96 6.21 -10.60
CA LYS A 95 -2.74 7.22 -11.32
C LYS A 95 -4.23 7.23 -10.94
N PRO A 96 -4.95 6.08 -10.90
CA PRO A 96 -6.36 6.09 -10.51
C PRO A 96 -6.54 6.48 -9.03
N VAL A 97 -5.67 6.02 -8.13
CA VAL A 97 -5.76 6.35 -6.70
C VAL A 97 -5.51 7.84 -6.45
N SER A 98 -4.50 8.43 -7.10
CA SER A 98 -4.24 9.87 -6.97
C SER A 98 -5.38 10.70 -7.57
N ALA A 99 -5.93 10.32 -8.72
CA ALA A 99 -7.09 11.00 -9.31
C ALA A 99 -8.32 10.96 -8.39
N GLN A 100 -8.58 9.84 -7.71
CA GLN A 100 -9.66 9.74 -6.71
C GLN A 100 -9.41 10.64 -5.50
N LEU A 101 -8.17 10.70 -5.00
CA LEU A 101 -7.79 11.58 -3.89
C LEU A 101 -7.91 13.07 -4.27
N GLU A 102 -7.53 13.42 -5.49
CA GLU A 102 -7.65 14.78 -6.02
C GLU A 102 -9.11 15.17 -6.19
N ALA A 103 -9.94 14.31 -6.78
CA ALA A 103 -11.38 14.54 -6.91
C ALA A 103 -12.09 14.72 -5.56
N ARG A 104 -11.54 14.14 -4.49
CA ARG A 104 -12.01 14.31 -3.10
C ARG A 104 -11.40 15.52 -2.39
N GLY A 105 -10.48 16.24 -3.02
CA GLY A 105 -9.78 17.38 -2.43
C GLY A 105 -8.76 17.00 -1.35
N ALA A 106 -8.34 15.72 -1.26
CA ALA A 106 -7.32 15.29 -0.30
C ALA A 106 -5.90 15.67 -0.74
N ILE A 107 -5.68 15.73 -2.06
CA ILE A 107 -4.41 16.15 -2.67
C ILE A 107 -4.66 17.17 -3.79
N THR A 108 -3.59 17.87 -4.17
CA THR A 108 -3.53 18.69 -5.38
C THR A 108 -2.38 18.20 -6.24
N VAL A 109 -2.63 17.89 -7.51
CA VAL A 109 -1.58 17.51 -8.48
C VAL A 109 -1.17 18.73 -9.31
N GLN A 110 0.02 19.26 -9.05
CA GLN A 110 0.58 20.35 -9.84
C GLN A 110 1.39 19.79 -11.00
N HIS A 111 0.95 20.09 -12.22
CA HIS A 111 1.71 19.78 -13.43
C HIS A 111 2.69 20.92 -13.74
N GLU A 112 3.90 20.86 -13.18
CA GLU A 112 4.98 21.80 -13.58
C GLU A 112 5.48 21.40 -14.98
N ARG A 113 5.19 22.21 -16.01
CA ARG A 113 5.90 22.14 -17.30
C ARG A 113 7.21 22.90 -17.17
N ARG A 114 8.30 22.22 -16.80
CA ARG A 114 9.63 22.83 -16.94
C ARG A 114 10.04 22.81 -18.41
N LEU A 115 10.53 23.96 -18.88
CA LEU A 115 11.03 24.13 -20.24
C LEU A 115 12.13 23.08 -20.50
N LYS A 116 11.85 22.11 -21.39
CA LYS A 116 12.77 21.09 -21.94
C LYS A 116 13.26 19.94 -21.04
N LEU A 117 12.82 19.80 -19.79
CA LEU A 117 13.13 18.62 -18.96
C LEU A 117 11.84 18.13 -18.26
N LEU A 118 11.54 16.84 -18.47
CA LEU A 118 10.50 15.98 -17.87
C LEU A 118 9.46 16.69 -16.99
N ALA A 119 8.18 16.60 -17.38
CA ALA A 119 7.06 17.02 -16.53
C ALA A 119 7.08 16.24 -15.21
N VAL A 120 7.55 16.86 -14.14
CA VAL A 120 7.46 16.30 -12.79
C VAL A 120 6.13 16.75 -12.22
N SER A 121 5.18 15.82 -12.09
CA SER A 121 3.94 16.10 -11.38
C SER A 121 4.26 16.17 -9.89
N ARG A 122 4.05 17.34 -9.28
CA ARG A 122 4.26 17.54 -7.85
C ARG A 122 2.93 17.39 -7.15
N VAL A 123 2.85 16.42 -6.23
CA VAL A 123 1.63 16.20 -5.44
C VAL A 123 1.79 16.88 -4.08
N ALA A 124 0.83 17.73 -3.73
CA ALA A 124 0.69 18.32 -2.41
C ALA A 124 -0.49 17.68 -1.68
N VAL A 125 -0.34 17.40 -0.39
CA VAL A 125 -1.45 16.97 0.47
C VAL A 125 -2.13 18.22 1.05
N ASN A 126 -3.46 18.30 0.93
CA ASN A 126 -4.21 19.50 1.34
C ASN A 126 -4.44 19.57 2.86
N ALA A 127 -4.43 18.42 3.55
CA ALA A 127 -4.55 18.32 5.00
C ALA A 127 -3.37 17.55 5.63
N PRO A 128 -2.16 18.12 5.73
CA PRO A 128 -0.98 17.40 6.25
C PRO A 128 -1.14 16.88 7.69
N ARG A 129 -1.95 17.57 8.51
CA ARG A 129 -2.25 17.13 9.89
C ARG A 129 -3.00 15.80 9.94
N GLU A 130 -3.86 15.53 8.96
CA GLU A 130 -4.57 14.24 8.87
C GLU A 130 -3.61 13.10 8.50
N VAL A 131 -2.61 13.38 7.67
CA VAL A 131 -1.55 12.40 7.35
C VAL A 131 -0.68 12.12 8.56
N LEU A 132 -0.30 13.14 9.35
CA LEU A 132 0.41 12.93 10.62
C LEU A 132 -0.43 12.09 11.61
N ALA A 133 -1.72 12.40 11.76
CA ALA A 133 -2.60 11.61 12.62
C ALA A 133 -2.72 10.15 12.14
N LEU A 134 -2.76 9.93 10.82
CA LEU A 134 -2.75 8.60 10.24
C LEU A 134 -1.42 7.86 10.50
N GLN A 135 -0.28 8.54 10.37
CA GLN A 135 1.04 7.99 10.67
C GLN A 135 1.15 7.61 12.15
N GLU A 136 0.74 8.49 13.06
CA GLU A 136 0.75 8.22 14.50
C GLU A 136 -0.13 7.03 14.88
N LYS A 137 -1.33 6.93 14.29
CA LYS A 137 -2.22 5.79 14.50
C LYS A 137 -1.57 4.46 14.10
N VAL A 138 -0.94 4.42 12.93
CA VAL A 138 -0.23 3.23 12.42
C VAL A 138 1.00 2.91 13.27
N ARG A 139 1.71 3.94 13.76
CA ARG A 139 2.88 3.76 14.64
C ARG A 139 2.48 3.23 16.02
N ALA A 140 1.36 3.69 16.57
CA ALA A 140 0.84 3.22 17.85
C ALA A 140 0.54 1.71 17.85
N ALA A 141 0.07 1.15 16.72
CA ALA A 141 -0.16 -0.29 16.56
C ALA A 141 1.13 -1.12 16.75
N VAL A 142 2.31 -0.54 16.50
CA VAL A 142 3.61 -1.22 16.64
C VAL A 142 4.27 -0.91 17.98
N PHE A 143 4.24 0.35 18.41
CA PHE A 143 4.97 0.81 19.61
C PHE A 143 4.22 0.57 20.91
N GLY A 144 2.90 0.54 20.89
CA GLY A 144 2.09 0.30 22.09
C GLY A 144 2.08 -1.16 22.55
N ALA A 145 2.68 -2.07 21.78
CA ALA A 145 2.56 -3.53 21.95
C ALA A 145 1.12 -4.04 22.22
N PRO A 146 0.09 -3.54 21.50
CA PRO A 146 -1.26 -4.03 21.69
C PRO A 146 -1.37 -5.50 21.29
N ASP A 147 -2.33 -6.22 21.89
CA ASP A 147 -2.76 -7.53 21.39
C ASP A 147 -3.13 -7.38 19.90
N PRO A 148 -2.49 -8.11 18.98
CA PRO A 148 -2.79 -8.03 17.55
C PRO A 148 -4.28 -8.19 17.22
N ALA A 149 -5.00 -9.03 17.97
CA ALA A 149 -6.42 -9.27 17.75
C ALA A 149 -7.32 -8.07 18.14
N ALA A 150 -6.80 -7.14 18.95
CA ALA A 150 -7.50 -5.92 19.35
C ALA A 150 -7.26 -4.75 18.38
N ILE A 151 -6.34 -4.89 17.43
CA ILE A 151 -6.00 -3.83 16.46
C ILE A 151 -7.03 -3.86 15.32
N PRO A 152 -7.66 -2.71 14.98
CA PRO A 152 -8.50 -2.63 13.80
C PRO A 152 -7.76 -3.07 12.53
N MET A 153 -8.47 -3.82 11.67
CA MET A 153 -7.85 -4.48 10.52
C MET A 153 -7.19 -3.55 9.51
N ASP A 154 -7.73 -2.34 9.35
CA ASP A 154 -7.14 -1.31 8.51
C ASP A 154 -5.80 -0.83 9.08
N GLU A 155 -5.72 -0.58 10.39
CA GLU A 155 -4.49 -0.21 11.09
C GLU A 155 -3.44 -1.31 11.05
N LEU A 156 -3.84 -2.56 11.33
CA LEU A 156 -2.97 -3.73 11.22
C LEU A 156 -2.37 -3.84 9.82
N THR A 157 -3.22 -3.75 8.79
CA THR A 157 -2.76 -3.85 7.39
C THR A 157 -1.81 -2.72 7.03
N MET A 158 -2.13 -1.48 7.42
CA MET A 158 -1.25 -0.34 7.18
C MET A 158 0.11 -0.50 7.86
N ALA A 159 0.14 -0.95 9.11
CA ALA A 159 1.39 -1.16 9.85
C ALA A 159 2.24 -2.27 9.21
N VAL A 160 1.65 -3.42 8.90
CA VAL A 160 2.34 -4.55 8.28
C VAL A 160 2.86 -4.16 6.90
N PHE A 161 2.02 -3.58 6.04
CA PHE A 161 2.42 -3.27 4.67
C PHE A 161 3.44 -2.12 4.60
N ALA A 162 3.30 -1.10 5.44
CA ALA A 162 4.30 -0.03 5.53
C ALA A 162 5.68 -0.56 5.93
N ALA A 163 5.72 -1.57 6.82
CA ALA A 163 6.97 -2.23 7.19
C ALA A 163 7.54 -3.11 6.07
N GLU A 164 6.71 -3.88 5.35
CA GLU A 164 7.13 -4.79 4.27
C GLU A 164 7.72 -4.05 3.05
N VAL A 165 7.17 -2.89 2.70
CA VAL A 165 7.70 -2.05 1.59
C VAL A 165 8.54 -0.88 2.05
N GLU A 166 8.93 -0.86 3.33
CA GLU A 166 9.89 0.09 3.90
C GLU A 166 9.49 1.56 3.76
N VAL A 167 8.22 1.89 4.00
CA VAL A 167 7.71 3.27 3.95
C VAL A 167 8.35 4.11 5.07
N THR A 168 9.36 4.90 4.73
CA THR A 168 10.21 5.62 5.68
C THR A 168 9.53 6.83 6.31
N SER A 169 8.43 7.32 5.72
CA SER A 169 7.56 8.33 6.34
C SER A 169 6.71 7.77 7.49
N VAL A 170 6.61 6.44 7.62
CA VAL A 170 5.92 5.78 8.75
C VAL A 170 6.93 5.20 9.73
N PHE A 171 7.91 4.44 9.26
CA PHE A 171 8.93 3.81 10.09
C PHE A 171 10.32 4.01 9.51
N SER A 172 11.21 4.61 10.28
CA SER A 172 12.64 4.62 9.97
C SER A 172 13.22 3.20 9.97
N GLY A 173 14.37 3.01 9.33
CA GLY A 173 15.08 1.72 9.36
C GLY A 173 15.44 1.28 10.79
N ALA A 174 15.83 2.22 11.65
CA ALA A 174 16.15 1.97 13.05
C ALA A 174 14.91 1.50 13.84
N GLU A 175 13.76 2.15 13.65
CA GLU A 175 12.51 1.75 14.32
C GLU A 175 12.05 0.36 13.88
N ARG A 176 12.13 0.04 12.58
CA ARG A 176 11.82 -1.31 12.07
C ARG A 176 12.74 -2.37 12.68
N GLY A 177 14.03 -2.06 12.82
CA GLY A 177 15.01 -2.92 13.47
C GLY A 177 14.70 -3.14 14.96
N GLY A 178 14.45 -2.06 15.69
CA GLY A 178 14.14 -2.08 17.13
C GLY A 178 12.83 -2.80 17.45
N HIS A 179 11.83 -2.72 16.57
CA HIS A 179 10.51 -3.32 16.76
C HIS A 179 10.28 -4.58 15.92
N LYS A 180 11.36 -5.24 15.47
CA LYS A 180 11.27 -6.41 14.58
C LYS A 180 10.36 -7.51 15.13
N ARG A 181 10.36 -7.75 16.45
CA ARG A 181 9.49 -8.74 17.09
C ARG A 181 8.02 -8.35 17.01
N ALA A 182 7.67 -7.11 17.37
CA ALA A 182 6.29 -6.62 17.29
C ALA A 182 5.76 -6.69 15.86
N LEU A 183 6.55 -6.20 14.89
CA LEU A 183 6.21 -6.28 13.46
C LEU A 183 6.01 -7.72 12.97
N ALA A 184 6.84 -8.66 13.43
CA ALA A 184 6.70 -10.08 13.09
C ALA A 184 5.40 -10.68 13.66
N THR A 185 5.03 -10.32 14.88
CA THR A 185 3.77 -10.75 15.50
C THR A 185 2.56 -10.21 14.72
N LEU A 186 2.55 -8.92 14.38
CA LEU A 186 1.49 -8.32 13.57
C LEU A 186 1.40 -8.96 12.19
N ALA A 187 2.54 -9.21 11.54
CA ALA A 187 2.60 -9.87 10.25
C ALA A 187 2.06 -11.31 10.31
N ALA A 188 2.39 -12.06 11.37
CA ALA A 188 1.86 -13.40 11.58
C ALA A 188 0.33 -13.37 11.79
N HIS A 189 -0.18 -12.41 12.57
CA HIS A 189 -1.62 -12.25 12.73
C HIS A 189 -2.31 -11.92 11.40
N PHE A 190 -1.76 -10.96 10.64
CA PHE A 190 -2.27 -10.65 9.29
C PHE A 190 -2.30 -11.89 8.38
N ASP A 191 -1.26 -12.74 8.42
CA ASP A 191 -1.20 -13.95 7.59
C ASP A 191 -2.30 -14.99 7.94
N THR A 192 -2.84 -14.96 9.17
CA THR A 192 -4.01 -15.80 9.51
C THR A 192 -5.30 -15.33 8.85
N LEU A 193 -5.36 -14.05 8.49
CA LEU A 193 -6.56 -13.39 7.97
C LEU A 193 -6.57 -13.31 6.45
N VAL A 194 -5.41 -13.02 5.85
CA VAL A 194 -5.24 -12.96 4.39
C VAL A 194 -4.00 -13.76 3.95
N PRO A 195 -4.08 -15.10 4.01
CA PRO A 195 -2.92 -15.98 3.84
C PRO A 195 -2.24 -15.80 2.49
N GLY A 196 -0.93 -15.59 2.53
CA GLY A 196 -0.06 -15.50 1.35
C GLY A 196 0.02 -14.13 0.67
N LEU A 197 -0.90 -13.19 0.95
CA LEU A 197 -0.87 -11.86 0.32
C LEU A 197 0.34 -11.04 0.75
N ARG A 198 0.69 -11.05 2.05
CA ARG A 198 1.88 -10.37 2.57
C ARG A 198 3.16 -10.87 1.91
N GLY A 199 3.30 -12.20 1.79
CA GLY A 199 4.44 -12.83 1.12
C GLY A 199 4.55 -12.41 -0.34
N ALA A 200 3.43 -12.33 -1.05
CA ALA A 200 3.37 -11.85 -2.43
C ALA A 200 3.75 -10.36 -2.56
N LEU A 201 3.28 -9.50 -1.65
CA LEU A 201 3.69 -8.09 -1.59
C LEU A 201 5.19 -7.97 -1.43
N ARG A 202 5.76 -8.64 -0.42
CA ARG A 202 7.20 -8.61 -0.14
C ARG A 202 8.02 -9.11 -1.33
N ALA A 203 7.64 -10.25 -1.93
CA ALA A 203 8.32 -10.80 -3.10
C ALA A 203 8.28 -9.83 -4.30
N SER A 204 7.13 -9.22 -4.56
CA SER A 204 6.95 -8.24 -5.63
C SER A 204 7.81 -6.99 -5.41
N TYR A 205 7.84 -6.47 -4.18
CA TYR A 205 8.67 -5.32 -3.80
C TYR A 205 10.16 -5.60 -3.99
N LEU A 206 10.66 -6.72 -3.44
CA LEU A 206 12.07 -7.10 -3.55
C LEU A 206 12.51 -7.30 -5.00
N SER A 207 11.66 -7.90 -5.84
CA SER A 207 11.91 -8.04 -7.28
C SER A 207 12.08 -6.67 -7.95
N SER A 208 11.20 -5.71 -7.68
CA SER A 208 11.30 -4.35 -8.24
C SER A 208 12.48 -3.55 -7.70
N ARG A 209 12.97 -3.83 -6.48
CA ARG A 209 14.19 -3.21 -5.96
C ARG A 209 15.44 -3.67 -6.69
N ALA A 210 15.56 -4.96 -6.98
CA ALA A 210 16.73 -5.52 -7.64
C ALA A 210 16.95 -4.92 -9.05
N VAL A 211 15.87 -4.62 -9.76
CA VAL A 211 15.92 -4.01 -11.11
C VAL A 211 16.31 -2.52 -11.07
N GLY A 212 16.08 -1.83 -9.95
CA GLY A 212 16.44 -0.42 -9.77
C GLY A 212 17.86 -0.16 -9.23
N GLY A 213 18.58 -1.20 -8.79
CA GLY A 213 19.94 -1.11 -8.23
C GLY A 213 21.08 -1.32 -9.24
N GLY A 214 20.76 -1.55 -10.52
CA GLY A 214 21.72 -1.93 -11.54
C GLY A 214 22.48 -0.78 -12.21
N TRP A 215 22.82 0.31 -11.51
CA TRP A 215 23.79 1.32 -11.98
C TRP A 215 24.54 1.89 -10.78
N GLY A 216 25.70 1.32 -10.50
CA GLY A 216 26.60 1.82 -9.45
C GLY A 216 27.42 0.70 -8.83
N VAL A 217 28.52 0.38 -9.50
CA VAL A 217 29.88 0.14 -8.99
C VAL A 217 30.54 -0.87 -9.93
N SER A 218 31.28 -0.35 -10.91
CA SER A 218 32.53 -0.98 -11.31
C SER A 218 33.61 0.02 -10.94
N ALA A 219 34.41 -0.38 -9.96
CA ALA A 219 35.69 0.24 -9.63
C ALA A 219 36.69 0.00 -10.76
#